data_AF-A0A7W2PWV9-F1
#
_entry.id   AF-A0A7W2PWV9-F1
#
_cell.length_a   1.000
_cell.length_b   1.000
_cell.length_c   1.000
_cell.angle_alpha   90.00
_cell.angle_beta   90.00
_cell.angle_gamma   90.00
#
_symmetry.space_group_name_H-M   'P 1'
#
loop_
_entity.id
_entity.type
_entity.pdbx_description
1 polymer ?
#
loop_
_entity_poly.entity_id
_entity_poly.type
_entity_poly.pdbx_seq_one_letter_code
_entity_poly.pdbx_strand_id
1 'polypeptide(L)'
;MSVKVKVEIEKLLGDFWDKRALEILEDPLATDDLGAPLDSIAACDAFVGIDKIVNCKLPVELIVRHGGYTSRQQFVTEITNGVLKHLEGGAGG
;
A
#
# COMPACT_ATOMS: atom_id res chain seq x y z
N MET A 1 -6.43 20.36 -0.68
CA MET A 1 -7.05 19.03 -0.44
C MET A 1 -6.02 17.91 -0.30
N SER A 2 -4.95 17.85 -1.10
CA SER A 2 -4.08 16.66 -1.27
C SER A 2 -3.27 16.19 -0.04
N VAL A 3 -2.91 17.09 0.90
CA VAL A 3 -2.11 16.72 2.08
C VAL A 3 -2.82 15.77 3.05
N LYS A 4 -4.13 15.94 3.27
CA LYS A 4 -4.87 15.08 4.22
C LYS A 4 -5.00 13.66 3.68
N VAL A 5 -5.30 13.53 2.40
CA VAL A 5 -5.40 12.24 1.70
C VAL A 5 -4.07 11.49 1.74
N LYS A 6 -2.95 12.18 1.48
CA LYS A 6 -1.61 11.62 1.59
C LYS A 6 -1.38 10.99 2.97
N VAL A 7 -1.63 11.74 4.04
CA VAL A 7 -1.39 11.29 5.42
C VAL A 7 -2.27 10.10 5.79
N GLU A 8 -3.53 10.07 5.35
CA GLU A 8 -4.44 8.94 5.60
C GLU A 8 -3.98 7.68 4.86
N ILE A 9 -3.54 7.81 3.61
CA ILE A 9 -2.99 6.70 2.81
C ILE A 9 -1.73 6.15 3.47
N GLU A 10 -0.78 7.01 3.82
CA GLU A 10 0.48 6.60 4.45
C GLU A 10 0.24 5.89 5.78
N LYS A 11 -0.72 6.39 6.55
CA LYS A 11 -1.12 5.78 7.82
C LYS A 11 -1.76 4.41 7.59
N LEU A 12 -2.72 4.30 6.68
CA LEU A 12 -3.41 3.04 6.38
C LEU A 12 -2.45 1.98 5.85
N LEU A 13 -1.57 2.33 4.91
CA LEU A 13 -0.55 1.43 4.37
C LEU A 13 0.47 1.02 5.44
N GLY A 14 0.83 1.95 6.32
CA GLY A 14 1.72 1.69 7.44
C GLY A 14 1.12 0.73 8.47
N ASP A 15 -0.13 0.95 8.86
CA ASP A 15 -0.88 0.11 9.81
C ASP A 15 -1.10 -1.30 9.24
N PHE A 16 -1.41 -1.40 7.95
CA PHE A 16 -1.52 -2.67 7.24
C PHE A 16 -0.22 -3.47 7.26
N TRP A 17 0.91 -2.80 6.99
CA TRP A 17 2.23 -3.43 7.06
C TRP A 17 2.58 -3.85 8.48
N ASP A 18 2.34 -2.99 9.47
CA ASP A 18 2.65 -3.24 10.88
C ASP A 18 1.87 -4.45 11.41
N LYS A 19 0.56 -4.50 11.11
CA LYS A 19 -0.31 -5.62 11.46
C LYS A 19 0.17 -6.93 10.83
N ARG A 20 0.52 -6.91 9.54
CA ARG A 20 1.09 -8.09 8.86
C ARG A 20 2.43 -8.51 9.44
N ALA A 21 3.31 -7.56 9.74
CA ALA A 21 4.61 -7.84 10.36
C ALA A 21 4.46 -8.45 11.75
N LEU A 22 3.48 -7.98 12.53
CA LEU A 22 3.11 -8.55 13.83
C LEU A 22 2.57 -9.98 13.69
N GLU A 23 1.68 -10.24 12.73
CA GLU A 23 1.16 -11.60 12.48
C GLU A 23 2.25 -12.59 12.06
N ILE A 24 3.26 -12.14 11.30
CA ILE A 24 4.42 -12.95 10.93
C ILE A 24 5.34 -13.22 12.13
N LEU A 25 5.56 -12.21 12.99
CA LEU A 25 6.38 -12.33 14.19
C LEU A 25 5.80 -13.32 15.22
N GLU A 26 4.47 -13.43 15.29
CA GLU A 26 3.80 -14.39 16.19
C GLU A 26 3.78 -15.83 15.66
N ASP A 27 4.15 -16.05 14.39
CA ASP A 27 4.14 -17.38 13.80
C ASP A 27 5.50 -18.09 14.00
N PRO A 28 5.57 -19.17 14.81
CA PRO A 28 6.82 -19.87 15.11
C PRO A 28 7.42 -20.65 13.93
N LEU A 29 6.74 -20.69 12.77
CA LEU A 29 7.25 -21.26 11.52
C LEU A 29 7.76 -20.20 10.55
N ALA A 30 7.61 -18.90 10.87
CA ALA A 30 8.17 -17.82 10.08
C ALA A 30 9.70 -17.82 10.22
N THR A 31 10.39 -18.26 9.19
CA THR A 31 11.86 -18.25 9.14
C THR A 31 12.38 -16.82 9.21
N ASP A 32 13.29 -16.59 10.15
CA ASP A 32 14.01 -15.37 10.54
C ASP A 32 14.83 -14.74 9.39
N ASP A 33 14.19 -14.36 8.29
CA ASP A 33 14.77 -13.46 7.29
C ASP A 33 13.63 -12.90 6.43
N LEU A 34 13.56 -11.57 6.33
CA LEU A 34 12.50 -10.79 5.67
C LEU A 34 11.18 -10.71 6.45
N GLY A 35 10.87 -9.51 6.96
CA GLY A 35 9.48 -9.06 6.97
C GLY A 35 8.91 -9.33 5.57
N ALA A 36 7.97 -10.27 5.49
CA ALA A 36 7.71 -11.00 4.25
C ALA A 36 7.54 -10.06 3.06
N PRO A 37 8.11 -10.39 1.88
CA PRO A 37 7.86 -9.62 0.68
C PRO A 37 6.34 -9.47 0.53
N LEU A 38 5.87 -8.23 0.48
CA LEU A 38 4.44 -8.00 0.43
C LEU A 38 3.94 -8.47 -0.93
N ASP A 39 3.28 -9.62 -0.95
CA ASP A 39 2.60 -10.13 -2.14
C ASP A 39 1.62 -9.08 -2.65
N SER A 40 1.58 -8.89 -3.97
CA SER A 40 0.71 -7.91 -4.62
C SER A 40 -0.77 -8.11 -4.24
N ILE A 41 -1.16 -9.30 -3.79
CA ILE A 41 -2.49 -9.61 -3.25
C ILE A 41 -2.75 -8.88 -1.92
N ALA A 42 -1.78 -8.87 -1.01
CA ALA A 42 -1.90 -8.15 0.25
C ALA A 42 -1.90 -6.64 0.01
N ALA A 43 -1.07 -6.16 -0.94
CA ALA A 43 -1.10 -4.77 -1.38
C ALA A 43 -2.48 -4.33 -1.90
N CYS A 44 -3.21 -5.21 -2.60
CA CYS A 44 -4.59 -4.94 -3.06
C CYS A 44 -5.54 -4.63 -1.92
N ASP A 45 -5.42 -5.31 -0.78
CA ASP A 45 -6.35 -5.14 0.34
C ASP A 45 -6.22 -3.75 0.96
N ALA A 46 -4.98 -3.27 1.16
CA ALA A 46 -4.72 -1.91 1.58
C ALA A 46 -5.25 -0.87 0.58
N PHE A 47 -5.23 -1.19 -0.71
CA PHE A 47 -5.72 -0.32 -1.77
C PHE A 47 -7.24 -0.16 -1.75
N VAL A 48 -8.00 -1.19 -1.36
CA VAL A 48 -9.46 -1.07 -1.13
C VAL A 48 -9.75 -0.06 0.00
N GLY A 49 -8.88 0.01 1.00
CA GLY A 49 -8.95 1.05 2.03
C GLY A 49 -8.74 2.45 1.47
N ILE A 50 -7.76 2.60 0.57
CA ILE A 50 -7.46 3.87 -0.09
C ILE A 50 -8.59 4.30 -1.03
N ASP A 51 -9.13 3.39 -1.85
CA ASP A 51 -10.25 3.64 -2.77
C ASP A 51 -11.44 4.28 -2.04
N LYS A 52 -11.72 3.83 -0.80
CA LYS A 52 -12.75 4.43 0.06
C LYS A 52 -12.41 5.85 0.53
N ILE A 53 -11.14 6.12 0.86
CA ILE A 53 -10.67 7.46 1.28
C ILE A 53 -10.77 8.45 0.12
N VAL A 54 -10.34 8.03 -1.07
CA VAL A 54 -10.28 8.90 -2.25
C VAL A 54 -11.60 8.96 -3.02
N ASN A 55 -12.54 8.04 -2.71
CA ASN A 55 -13.81 7.85 -3.38
C ASN A 55 -13.68 7.75 -4.91
N CYS A 56 -12.58 7.17 -5.37
CA CYS A 56 -12.17 7.14 -6.76
C CYS A 56 -11.61 5.76 -7.09
N LYS A 57 -11.99 5.22 -8.25
CA LYS A 57 -11.51 3.92 -8.71
C LYS A 57 -10.05 4.02 -9.08
N LEU A 58 -9.20 3.45 -8.23
CA LEU A 58 -7.78 3.37 -8.49
C LEU A 58 -7.44 2.10 -9.29
N PRO A 59 -6.69 2.20 -10.39
CA PRO A 59 -6.30 1.01 -11.15
C PRO A 59 -5.33 0.14 -10.35
N VAL A 60 -5.62 -1.16 -10.29
CA VAL A 60 -4.77 -2.16 -9.60
C VAL A 60 -3.37 -2.27 -10.20
N GLU A 61 -3.19 -1.84 -11.44
CA GLU A 61 -1.88 -1.73 -12.10
C GLU A 61 -0.92 -0.76 -11.39
N LEU A 62 -1.43 0.19 -10.59
CA LEU A 62 -0.59 1.07 -9.76
C LEU A 62 0.10 0.33 -8.61
N ILE A 63 -0.43 -0.83 -8.19
CA ILE A 63 0.07 -1.58 -7.03
C ILE A 63 0.62 -2.97 -7.39
N VAL A 64 0.20 -3.51 -8.53
CA VAL A 64 0.65 -4.82 -8.99
C VAL A 64 2.04 -4.64 -9.58
N ARG A 65 3.06 -4.97 -8.77
CA ARG A 65 4.47 -4.98 -9.19
C ARG A 65 4.95 -6.41 -9.38
N HIS A 66 5.60 -6.68 -10.52
CA HIS A 66 6.41 -7.88 -10.69
C HIS A 66 7.57 -7.85 -9.68
N GLY A 67 7.44 -8.61 -8.59
CA GLY A 67 8.42 -8.67 -7.49
C GLY A 67 7.95 -8.12 -6.15
N GLY A 68 6.70 -7.64 -6.04
CA GLY A 68 6.13 -7.17 -4.76
C GLY A 68 6.83 -5.95 -4.17
N TYR A 69 6.74 -5.80 -2.84
CA TYR A 69 7.41 -4.73 -2.10
C TYR A 69 8.38 -5.28 -1.08
N THR A 70 9.60 -4.73 -1.07
CA THR A 70 10.70 -5.16 -0.22
C THR A 70 10.75 -4.45 1.13
N SER A 71 10.04 -3.34 1.29
CA SER A 71 10.05 -2.54 2.52
C SER A 71 8.80 -1.69 2.67
N ARG A 72 8.39 -1.46 3.92
CA ARG A 72 7.26 -0.58 4.28
C ARG A 72 7.37 0.81 3.64
N GLN A 73 8.53 1.46 3.72
CA GLN A 73 8.71 2.79 3.13
C GLN A 73 8.51 2.78 1.63
N GLN A 74 9.02 1.76 0.93
CA GLN A 74 8.86 1.62 -0.52
C GLN A 74 7.37 1.44 -0.85
N PHE A 75 6.70 0.52 -0.16
CA PHE A 75 5.27 0.26 -0.30
C PHE A 75 4.43 1.53 -0.10
N VAL A 76 4.63 2.19 1.04
CA VAL A 76 3.92 3.41 1.40
C VAL A 76 4.19 4.51 0.37
N THR A 77 5.44 4.75 0.01
CA THR A 77 5.82 5.86 -0.88
C THR A 77 5.34 5.63 -2.30
N GLU A 78 5.56 4.45 -2.89
CA GLU A 78 5.16 4.15 -4.27
C GLU A 78 3.65 4.23 -4.44
N ILE A 79 2.89 3.60 -3.54
CA ILE A 79 1.42 3.62 -3.60
C ILE A 79 0.89 5.04 -3.37
N THR A 80 1.36 5.73 -2.33
CA THR A 80 0.93 7.10 -2.05
C THR A 80 1.20 8.02 -3.24
N ASN A 81 2.38 7.90 -3.87
CA ASN A 81 2.75 8.73 -5.01
C ASN A 81 1.95 8.38 -6.27
N GLY A 82 1.70 7.09 -6.52
CA GLY A 82 0.84 6.63 -7.61
C GLY A 82 -0.61 7.13 -7.47
N VAL A 83 -1.16 7.04 -6.27
CA VAL A 83 -2.51 7.54 -5.95
C VAL A 83 -2.57 9.05 -6.06
N LEU A 84 -1.63 9.78 -5.45
CA LEU A 84 -1.58 11.24 -5.56
C LEU A 84 -1.45 11.69 -7.02
N LYS A 85 -0.56 11.07 -7.79
CA LYS A 85 -0.40 11.38 -9.21
C LYS A 85 -1.67 11.11 -10.01
N HIS A 86 -2.42 10.06 -9.66
CA HIS A 86 -3.70 9.78 -10.28
C HIS A 86 -4.77 10.83 -9.90
N LEU A 87 -4.80 11.26 -8.64
CA LEU A 87 -5.73 12.28 -8.15
C LEU A 87 -5.40 13.69 -8.66
N GLU A 88 -4.13 14.02 -8.77
CA GLU A 88 -3.64 15.32 -9.27
C GLU A 88 -3.62 15.37 -10.80
N GLY A 89 -3.50 14.23 -11.47
CA GLY A 89 -3.47 14.06 -12.92
C GLY A 89 -4.80 13.62 -13.55
N GLY A 90 -5.92 13.64 -12.80
CA GLY A 90 -7.28 13.31 -13.26
C GLY A 90 -7.89 14.33 -14.24
N ALA A 91 -7.11 14.80 -15.21
CA ALA A 91 -7.54 15.53 -16.40
C ALA A 91 -6.87 14.87 -17.62
N GLY A 92 -7.47 13.80 -18.14
CA GLY A 92 -7.03 13.19 -19.41
C GLY A 92 -7.37 11.71 -19.53
N GLY A 93 -8.61 11.42 -19.88
CA GLY A 93 -9.11 10.09 -20.23
C GLY A 93 -10.60 10.15 -20.50
#